data_AF-A0A3N2QEI9-F1
#
_entry.id   AF-A0A3N2QEI9-F1
#
_cell.length_a   1.000
_cell.length_b   1.000
_cell.length_c   1.000
_cell.angle_alpha   90.00
_cell.angle_beta   90.00
_cell.angle_gamma   90.00
#
_symmetry.space_group_name_H-M   'P 1'
#
loop_
_entity.id
_entity.type
_entity.pdbx_description
1 polymer ?
#
loop_
_entity_poly.entity_id
_entity_poly.type
_entity_poly.pdbx_seq_one_letter_code
_entity_poly.pdbx_strand_id
1 'polypeptide(L)'
;MAETLRAGATVKDVAVRFGVQPNQLSAWRRLAKNGDLVLPALEDDALEAVFTQLVVRDAEPLGIEVGEPKAWSELRIVVGEVSIQLDADTSAARIADIVRALGAAS
;
A
#
# COMPACT_ATOMS: atom_id res chain seq x y z
N MET A 1 -12.28 -9.30 8.61
CA MET A 1 -11.54 -10.50 9.07
C MET A 1 -11.05 -10.32 10.51
N ALA A 2 -10.39 -9.21 10.84
CA ALA A 2 -9.98 -8.82 12.19
C ALA A 2 -11.04 -9.07 13.28
N GLU A 3 -12.30 -8.74 13.02
CA GLU A 3 -13.43 -8.98 13.95
C GLU A 3 -13.56 -10.45 14.39
N THR A 4 -13.25 -11.42 13.52
CA THR A 4 -13.31 -12.85 13.85
C THR A 4 -12.17 -13.33 14.77
N LEU A 5 -11.16 -12.49 14.98
CA LEU A 5 -10.00 -12.80 15.81
C LEU A 5 -10.13 -12.26 17.24
N ARG A 6 -11.13 -11.41 17.51
CA ARG A 6 -11.41 -10.92 18.86
C ARG A 6 -11.90 -12.04 19.77
N ALA A 7 -11.48 -12.00 21.04
CA ALA A 7 -11.93 -12.96 22.04
C ALA A 7 -13.45 -12.93 22.18
N GLY A 8 -14.10 -14.09 22.00
CA GLY A 8 -15.56 -14.24 22.09
C GLY A 8 -16.34 -14.02 20.80
N ALA A 9 -15.70 -13.59 19.70
CA ALA A 9 -16.37 -13.46 18.41
C ALA A 9 -16.63 -14.83 17.76
N THR A 10 -17.86 -15.08 17.31
CA THR A 10 -18.16 -16.26 16.48
C THR A 10 -18.10 -15.92 14.99
N VAL A 11 -17.55 -16.83 14.20
CA VAL A 11 -17.46 -16.68 12.73
C VAL A 11 -18.84 -16.49 12.10
N LYS A 12 -19.88 -17.10 12.68
CA LYS A 12 -21.27 -17.01 12.21
C LYS A 12 -21.84 -15.61 12.39
N ASP A 13 -21.63 -14.99 13.55
CA ASP A 13 -22.18 -13.67 13.83
C ASP A 13 -21.50 -12.60 12.97
N VAL A 14 -20.19 -12.72 12.76
CA VAL A 14 -19.43 -11.84 11.85
C VAL A 14 -19.87 -12.05 10.39
N ALA A 15 -20.10 -13.29 9.97
CA ALA A 15 -20.59 -13.60 8.63
C ALA A 15 -21.92 -12.89 8.32
N VAL A 16 -22.90 -13.00 9.24
CA VAL A 16 -24.20 -12.36 9.09
C VAL A 16 -24.08 -10.84 9.03
N ARG A 17 -23.27 -10.24 9.92
CA ARG A 17 -23.11 -8.78 10.00
C ARG A 17 -22.54 -8.16 8.72
N PHE A 18 -21.61 -8.86 8.06
CA PHE A 18 -20.96 -8.37 6.85
C PHE A 18 -21.52 -8.98 5.55
N GLY A 19 -22.60 -9.76 5.64
CA GLY A 19 -23.24 -10.39 4.47
C GLY A 19 -22.34 -11.39 3.73
N VAL A 20 -21.36 -11.98 4.42
CA VAL A 20 -20.40 -12.93 3.84
C VAL A 20 -20.68 -14.34 4.34
N GLN A 21 -20.29 -15.36 3.57
CA GLN A 21 -20.50 -16.74 4.00
C GLN A 21 -19.47 -17.16 5.08
N PRO A 22 -19.87 -17.92 6.11
CA PRO A 22 -18.94 -18.40 7.15
C PRO A 22 -17.72 -19.16 6.61
N ASN A 23 -17.91 -19.91 5.53
CA ASN A 23 -16.83 -20.65 4.86
C ASN A 23 -15.80 -19.72 4.20
N GLN A 24 -16.22 -18.55 3.71
CA GLN A 24 -15.32 -17.55 3.13
C GLN A 24 -14.44 -16.91 4.22
N LEU A 25 -15.01 -16.59 5.39
CA LEU A 25 -14.22 -16.10 6.53
C LEU A 25 -13.17 -17.12 6.97
N SER A 26 -13.53 -18.41 6.96
CA SER A 26 -12.60 -19.49 7.29
C SER A 26 -11.46 -19.61 6.27
N ALA A 27 -11.77 -19.49 4.98
CA ALA A 27 -10.78 -19.49 3.91
C ALA A 27 -9.85 -18.28 3.98
N TRP A 28 -10.39 -17.07 4.17
CA TRP A 28 -9.60 -15.86 4.32
C TRP A 28 -8.74 -15.87 5.58
N ARG A 29 -9.21 -16.49 6.68
CA ARG A 29 -8.40 -16.68 7.88
C ARG A 29 -7.17 -17.56 7.61
N ARG A 30 -7.32 -18.61 6.81
CA ARG A 30 -6.19 -19.46 6.41
C ARG A 30 -5.19 -18.67 5.56
N LEU A 31 -5.68 -17.91 4.58
CA LEU A 31 -4.81 -17.11 3.70
C LEU A 31 -4.04 -16.04 4.49
N ALA A 32 -4.69 -15.35 5.42
CA ALA A 32 -4.02 -14.36 6.25
C ALA A 32 -2.94 -14.98 7.16
N LYS A 33 -3.21 -16.15 7.75
CA LYS A 33 -2.21 -16.87 8.56
C LYS A 33 -1.01 -17.31 7.73
N ASN A 34 -1.22 -17.64 6.46
CA ASN A 34 -0.16 -18.05 5.53
C ASN A 34 0.61 -16.85 4.94
N GLY A 35 0.16 -15.61 5.17
CA GLY A 35 0.73 -14.41 4.55
C GLY A 35 0.25 -14.15 3.11
N ASP A 36 -0.65 -14.97 2.58
CA ASP A 36 -1.20 -14.86 1.23
C ASP A 36 -2.29 -13.77 1.12
N LEU A 37 -2.71 -13.20 2.26
CA LEU A 37 -3.70 -12.14 2.35
C LEU A 37 -3.19 -11.04 3.28
N VAL A 38 -2.90 -9.86 2.72
CA VAL A 38 -2.51 -8.67 3.48
C VAL A 38 -3.70 -8.20 4.32
N LEU A 39 -3.53 -8.20 5.63
CA LEU A 39 -4.49 -7.59 6.55
C LEU A 39 -4.04 -6.16 6.86
N PRO A 40 -4.93 -5.15 6.78
CA PRO A 40 -4.61 -3.82 7.27
C PRO A 40 -4.29 -3.90 8.77
N ALA A 41 -3.24 -3.18 9.19
CA ALA A 41 -2.90 -3.06 10.60
C ALA A 41 -4.11 -2.49 11.36
N LEU A 42 -4.54 -3.19 12.41
CA LEU A 42 -5.64 -2.73 13.25
C LEU A 42 -5.19 -1.51 14.05
N GLU A 43 -6.05 -0.50 14.12
CA GLU A 43 -5.78 0.76 14.84
C GLU A 43 -5.50 0.53 16.34
N ASP A 44 -6.04 -0.55 16.93
CA ASP A 44 -5.76 -0.96 18.32
C ASP A 44 -4.47 -1.79 18.48
N ASP A 45 -3.95 -2.39 17.40
CA ASP A 45 -2.68 -3.14 17.42
C ASP A 45 -1.47 -2.20 17.30
N ALA A 46 -1.73 -0.91 17.00
CA ALA A 46 -0.72 0.14 16.94
C ALA A 46 -0.06 0.41 18.31
N LEU A 47 -0.60 -0.12 19.42
CA LEU A 47 -0.04 0.07 20.76
C LEU A 47 0.86 -1.08 21.26
N GLU A 48 1.05 -2.18 20.53
CA GLU A 48 2.09 -3.18 20.88
C GLU A 48 2.87 -3.74 19.69
N ALA A 49 2.95 -3.02 18.57
CA ALA A 49 4.12 -3.17 17.71
C ALA A 49 5.33 -2.56 18.45
N VAL A 50 5.94 -3.32 19.37
CA VAL A 50 7.25 -2.99 19.91
C VAL A 50 8.24 -3.14 18.76
N PHE A 51 8.39 -2.09 17.97
CA PHE A 51 9.46 -1.95 17.02
C PHE A 51 10.76 -1.92 17.82
N THR A 52 11.46 -3.05 17.88
CA THR A 52 12.86 -3.05 18.29
C THR A 52 13.63 -2.13 17.35
N GLN A 53 14.58 -1.37 17.88
CA GLN A 53 15.43 -0.53 17.03
C GLN A 53 16.17 -1.43 16.03
N LEU A 54 16.05 -1.12 14.75
CA LEU A 54 16.86 -1.71 13.70
C LEU A 54 18.30 -1.22 13.89
N VAL A 55 19.13 -2.04 14.54
CA VAL A 55 20.56 -1.79 14.60
C VAL A 55 21.16 -2.24 13.27
N VAL A 56 21.34 -1.30 12.35
CA VAL A 56 22.14 -1.52 11.14
C VAL A 56 23.58 -1.65 11.60
N ARG A 57 24.11 -2.87 11.67
CA ARG A 57 25.57 -3.05 11.64
C ARG A 57 26.01 -2.71 10.23
N ASP A 58 27.15 -2.05 10.10
CA ASP A 58 27.83 -1.95 8.82
C ASP A 58 27.95 -3.37 8.24
N ALA A 59 27.17 -3.63 7.20
CA ALA A 59 27.32 -4.84 6.43
C ALA A 59 28.67 -4.70 5.73
N GLU A 60 29.53 -5.71 5.84
CA GLU A 60 30.50 -5.98 4.78
C GLU A 60 29.73 -5.85 3.46
N PRO A 61 30.14 -4.96 2.54
CA PRO A 61 29.36 -4.67 1.37
C PRO A 61 29.26 -5.96 0.55
N LEU A 62 28.15 -6.67 0.72
CA LEU A 62 27.64 -7.53 -0.31
C LEU A 62 27.51 -6.58 -1.49
N GLY A 63 28.25 -6.81 -2.57
CA GLY A 63 28.27 -5.98 -3.79
C GLY A 63 26.92 -5.93 -4.53
N ILE A 64 25.82 -6.04 -3.80
CA ILE A 64 24.51 -5.54 -4.14
C ILE A 64 24.67 -4.02 -4.15
N GLU A 65 24.86 -3.47 -5.34
CA GLU A 65 24.58 -2.06 -5.59
C GLU A 65 23.11 -1.83 -5.26
N VAL A 66 22.83 -1.49 -4.00
CA VAL A 66 21.60 -0.79 -3.65
C VAL A 66 21.79 0.57 -4.30
N GLY A 67 21.36 0.66 -5.56
CA GLY A 67 21.36 1.92 -6.29
C GLY A 67 20.73 2.95 -5.37
N GLU A 68 21.45 4.05 -5.13
CA GLU A 68 20.96 5.16 -4.33
C GLU A 68 19.50 5.41 -4.72
N PRO A 69 18.57 5.64 -3.77
CA PRO A 69 17.21 6.01 -4.12
C PRO A 69 17.33 7.24 -5.01
N LYS A 70 17.20 7.04 -6.33
CA LYS A 70 17.30 8.10 -7.32
C LYS A 70 16.32 9.14 -6.80
N ALA A 71 16.81 10.33 -6.46
CA ALA A 71 15.90 11.43 -6.19
C ALA A 71 15.25 11.72 -7.54
N TRP A 72 14.12 11.06 -7.83
CA TRP A 72 13.31 11.39 -8.98
C TRP A 72 12.91 12.84 -8.72
N SER A 73 13.50 13.77 -9.46
CA SER A 73 13.06 15.16 -9.46
C SER A 73 11.72 15.19 -10.18
N GLU A 74 10.68 14.70 -9.52
CA GLU A 74 9.37 14.45 -10.13
C GLU A 74 8.69 15.77 -10.48
N LEU A 75 8.36 15.94 -11.76
CA LEU A 75 7.45 16.99 -12.22
C LEU A 75 6.02 16.46 -12.13
N ARG A 76 5.12 17.25 -11.54
CA ARG A 76 3.71 16.85 -11.35
C ARG A 76 2.77 17.84 -12.04
N ILE A 77 1.89 17.32 -12.88
CA ILE A 77 0.75 18.05 -13.47
C ILE A 77 -0.51 17.65 -12.71
N VAL A 78 -1.32 18.63 -12.28
CA VAL A 78 -2.58 18.39 -11.56
C VAL A 78 -3.74 19.04 -12.32
N VAL A 79 -4.78 18.27 -12.62
CA VAL A 79 -6.02 18.71 -13.29
C VAL A 79 -7.22 18.18 -12.51
N GLY A 80 -7.86 19.03 -11.72
CA GLY A 80 -8.90 18.61 -10.78
C GLY A 80 -8.35 17.55 -9.81
N GLU A 81 -8.99 16.38 -9.78
CA GLU A 81 -8.59 15.24 -8.94
C GLU A 81 -7.50 14.35 -9.59
N VAL A 82 -7.12 14.62 -10.84
CA VAL A 82 -6.15 13.80 -11.58
C VAL A 82 -4.75 14.39 -11.42
N SER A 83 -3.80 13.56 -10.97
CA SER A 83 -2.37 13.90 -10.93
C SER A 83 -1.56 13.02 -11.88
N ILE A 84 -0.74 13.64 -12.71
CA ILE A 84 0.18 12.96 -13.63
C ILE A 84 1.62 13.26 -13.20
N GLN A 85 2.40 12.22 -12.96
CA GLN A 85 3.82 12.33 -12.65
C GLN A 85 4.66 12.14 -13.92
N LEU A 86 5.72 12.94 -14.02
CA LEU A 86 6.65 12.97 -15.14
C LEU A 86 8.09 12.98 -14.59
N ASP A 87 8.99 12.40 -15.36
CA ASP A 87 10.42 12.48 -15.08
C ASP A 87 10.91 13.93 -15.20
N ALA A 88 11.92 14.31 -14.41
CA ALA A 88 12.52 15.64 -14.39
C ALA A 88 13.02 16.09 -15.76
N ASP A 89 13.51 15.13 -16.55
CA ASP A 89 14.11 15.36 -17.86
C ASP A 89 13.04 15.46 -18.97
N THR A 90 11.76 15.43 -18.61
CA THR A 90 10.65 15.60 -19.57
C THR A 90 10.71 16.98 -20.22
N SER A 91 10.79 17.01 -21.55
CA SER A 91 10.92 18.27 -22.29
C SER A 91 9.68 19.16 -22.16
N ALA A 92 9.89 20.48 -22.14
CA ALA A 92 8.81 21.46 -22.06
C ALA A 92 7.78 21.34 -23.20
N ALA A 93 8.23 20.96 -24.41
CA ALA A 93 7.34 20.70 -25.55
C ALA A 93 6.38 19.55 -25.25
N ARG A 94 6.88 18.45 -24.67
CA ARG A 94 6.06 17.30 -24.30
C ARG A 94 5.07 17.64 -23.19
N ILE A 95 5.49 18.43 -22.20
CA ILE A 95 4.62 18.94 -21.14
C ILE A 95 3.48 19.78 -21.73
N ALA A 96 3.79 20.70 -22.64
CA ALA A 96 2.79 21.54 -23.30
C ALA A 96 1.78 20.73 -24.11
N ASP A 97 2.24 19.68 -24.81
CA ASP A 97 1.35 18.78 -25.56
C ASP A 97 0.40 18.01 -24.62
N ILE A 98 0.90 17.53 -23.47
CA ILE A 98 0.08 16.85 -22.45
C ILE A 98 -0.98 17.82 -21.90
N VAL A 99 -0.59 19.03 -21.50
CA VAL A 99 -1.51 20.05 -20.97
C VAL A 99 -2.58 20.41 -22.01
N ARG A 100 -2.18 20.58 -23.28
CA ARG A 100 -3.12 20.87 -24.38
C ARG A 100 -4.12 19.73 -24.60
N ALA A 101 -3.66 18.47 -24.54
CA ALA A 101 -4.53 17.31 -24.68
C ALA A 101 -5.54 17.19 -23.53
N LEU A 102 -5.12 17.49 -22.30
CA LEU A 102 -6.00 17.50 -21.13
C LEU A 102 -7.08 18.59 -21.25
N GLY A 103 -6.72 19.78 -21.76
CA GLY A 103 -7.68 20.86 -21.99
C GLY A 103 -8.65 20.61 -23.15
N ALA A 104 -8.26 19.85 -24.17
CA ALA A 104 -9.11 19.53 -25.32
C ALA A 104 -10.15 18.43 -25.05
N ALA A 105 -9.96 17.64 -23.99
CA ALA A 105 -10.86 16.57 -23.58
C ALA A 105 -11.91 17.01 -22.54
N SER A 106 -11.96 18.30 -22.21
CA SER A 106 -12.87 18.90 -21.23
C SER A 106 -14.07 19.61 -21.86
#